data_AF-A0A524C404-F1
#
_entry.id   AF-A0A524C404-F1
#
_cell.length_a   1.000
_cell.length_b   1.000
_cell.length_c   1.000
_cell.angle_alpha   90.00
_cell.angle_beta   90.00
_cell.angle_gamma   90.00
#
_symmetry.space_group_name_H-M   'P 1'
#
loop_
_entity.id
_entity.type
_entity.pdbx_description
1 polymer ?
#
loop_
_entity_poly.entity_id
_entity_poly.type
_entity_poly.pdbx_seq_one_letter_code
_entity_poly.pdbx_strand_id
1 'polypeptide(L)'
;MDFFLKNLRETVEAINKLIDNNVNMVNTKRVRRCNKIKSSDRSKINFIWRSLDCLAEEGILEMNGTYSPKTYKIKSDEKLDVDEIVTLIKQKKNSNNT
;
A
#
# COMPACT_ATOMS: atom_id res chain seq x y z
N MET A 1 1.55 -16.94 -8.85
CA MET A 1 1.91 -15.72 -8.10
C MET A 1 0.65 -15.26 -7.36
N ASP A 2 0.69 -15.02 -6.05
CA ASP A 2 -0.48 -14.46 -5.33
C ASP A 2 -0.75 -13.06 -5.92
N PHE A 3 -1.91 -12.91 -6.57
CA PHE A 3 -2.29 -11.68 -7.26
C PHE A 3 -2.34 -10.49 -6.28
N PHE A 4 -2.69 -10.73 -5.01
CA PHE A 4 -2.63 -9.69 -3.99
C PHE A 4 -1.20 -9.24 -3.72
N LEU A 5 -0.24 -10.16 -3.55
CA LEU A 5 1.16 -9.81 -3.27
C LEU A 5 1.79 -8.99 -4.40
N LYS A 6 1.43 -9.27 -5.65
CA LYS A 6 1.86 -8.45 -6.79
C LYS A 6 1.37 -7.00 -6.65
N ASN A 7 0.09 -6.80 -6.33
CA ASN A 7 -0.46 -5.46 -6.18
C ASN A 7 0.04 -4.74 -4.91
N LEU A 8 0.30 -5.49 -3.85
CA LEU A 8 0.95 -4.98 -2.65
C LEU A 8 2.35 -4.45 -2.97
N ARG A 9 3.17 -5.24 -3.69
CA ARG A 9 4.50 -4.82 -4.16
C ARG A 9 4.42 -3.51 -4.95
N GLU A 10 3.56 -3.46 -5.96
CA GLU A 10 3.33 -2.25 -6.78
C GLU A 10 2.86 -1.05 -5.93
N THR A 11 2.16 -1.30 -4.82
CA THR A 11 1.70 -0.24 -3.89
C THR A 11 2.83 0.28 -3.01
N VAL A 12 3.67 -0.60 -2.46
CA VAL A 12 4.85 -0.21 -1.65
C VAL A 12 5.86 0.54 -2.52
N GLU A 13 6.11 0.08 -3.74
CA GLU A 13 6.97 0.79 -4.70
C GLU A 13 6.43 2.20 -5.03
N ALA A 14 5.11 2.35 -5.12
CA ALA A 14 4.49 3.67 -5.30
C ALA A 14 4.66 4.56 -4.06
N ILE A 15 4.58 3.99 -2.84
CA ILE A 15 4.85 4.71 -1.59
C ILE A 15 6.31 5.17 -1.55
N ASN A 16 7.28 4.33 -1.90
CA ASN A 16 8.69 4.72 -1.98
C ASN A 16 8.91 5.88 -2.95
N LYS A 17 8.23 5.89 -4.10
CA LYS A 17 8.24 7.04 -5.00
C LYS A 17 7.64 8.30 -4.38
N LEU A 18 6.64 8.19 -3.50
CA LEU A 18 6.10 9.34 -2.78
C LEU A 18 7.12 9.87 -1.75
N ILE A 19 7.80 8.98 -1.03
CA ILE A 19 8.89 9.32 -0.11
C ILE A 19 10.02 10.05 -0.84
N ASP A 20 10.44 9.52 -2.01
CA ASP A 20 11.44 10.18 -2.88
C ASP A 20 11.06 11.61 -3.30
N ASN A 21 9.76 11.93 -3.30
CA ASN A 21 9.23 13.25 -3.62
C ASN A 21 8.87 14.08 -2.36
N ASN A 22 9.36 13.69 -1.17
CA ASN A 22 9.07 14.33 0.12
C ASN A 22 7.56 14.38 0.45
N VAL A 23 6.80 13.37 0.00
CA VAL A 23 5.38 13.24 0.31
C VAL A 23 5.20 12.21 1.41
N ASN A 24 4.75 12.66 2.58
CA ASN A 24 4.47 11.83 3.76
C ASN A 24 3.01 11.34 3.87
N MET A 25 2.17 11.65 2.89
CA MET A 25 0.75 11.26 2.86
C MET A 25 0.41 10.45 1.61
N VAL A 26 -0.25 9.30 1.81
CA VAL A 26 -0.67 8.40 0.74
C VAL A 26 -2.18 8.15 0.81
N ASN A 27 -2.80 8.03 -0.36
CA ASN A 27 -4.16 7.53 -0.52
C ASN A 27 -4.28 6.79 -1.85
N THR A 28 -5.41 6.11 -2.05
CA THR A 28 -5.68 5.32 -3.27
C THR A 28 -5.49 6.13 -4.55
N LYS A 29 -5.89 7.42 -4.55
CA LYS A 29 -5.75 8.30 -5.71
C LYS A 29 -4.29 8.60 -6.04
N ARG A 30 -3.44 8.80 -5.03
CA ARG A 30 -1.99 9.04 -5.21
C ARG A 30 -1.30 7.81 -5.77
N VAL A 31 -1.49 6.63 -5.17
CA VAL A 31 -0.92 5.36 -5.65
C VAL A 31 -1.36 5.07 -7.09
N ARG A 32 -2.66 5.25 -7.39
CA ARG A 32 -3.20 5.09 -8.75
C ARG A 32 -2.48 5.98 -9.77
N ARG A 33 -2.22 7.24 -9.41
CA ARG A 33 -1.50 8.20 -10.27
C ARG A 33 -0.04 7.80 -10.45
N CYS A 34 0.65 7.41 -9.38
CA CYS A 34 2.03 6.91 -9.44
C CYS A 34 2.17 5.71 -10.40
N ASN A 35 1.19 4.81 -10.38
CA ASN A 35 1.19 3.59 -11.21
C ASN A 35 0.48 3.76 -12.56
N LYS A 36 0.07 4.99 -12.93
CA LYS A 36 -0.63 5.30 -14.20
C LYS A 36 -1.87 4.41 -14.46
N ILE A 37 -2.57 3.99 -13.41
CA ILE A 37 -3.75 3.13 -13.50
C ILE A 37 -4.98 3.96 -13.90
N LYS A 38 -5.73 3.50 -14.90
CA LYS A 38 -6.98 4.17 -15.35
C LYS A 38 -8.03 4.17 -14.25
N SER A 39 -8.83 5.22 -14.14
CA SER A 39 -9.93 5.30 -13.15
C SER A 39 -11.02 4.25 -13.37
N SER A 40 -11.13 3.74 -14.61
CA SER A 40 -12.03 2.65 -14.99
C SER A 40 -11.55 1.27 -14.51
N ASP A 41 -10.28 1.12 -14.12
CA ASP A 41 -9.75 -0.14 -13.60
C ASP A 41 -10.13 -0.31 -12.12
N ARG A 42 -11.40 -0.67 -11.91
CA ARG A 42 -11.99 -0.84 -10.57
C ARG A 42 -11.30 -1.96 -9.78
N SER A 43 -10.82 -2.99 -10.47
CA SER A 43 -10.09 -4.10 -9.85
C SER A 43 -8.77 -3.63 -9.26
N LYS A 44 -7.92 -2.97 -10.05
CA LYS A 44 -6.65 -2.41 -9.53
C LYS A 44 -6.87 -1.41 -8.41
N ILE A 45 -7.88 -0.54 -8.52
CA ILE A 45 -8.24 0.41 -7.46
C ILE A 45 -8.60 -0.32 -6.16
N ASN A 46 -9.39 -1.40 -6.26
CA ASN A 46 -9.75 -2.21 -5.09
C ASN A 46 -8.50 -2.87 -4.47
N PHE A 47 -7.57 -3.38 -5.28
CA PHE A 47 -6.32 -3.94 -4.76
C PHE A 47 -5.44 -2.89 -4.07
N ILE A 48 -5.32 -1.68 -4.63
CA ILE A 48 -4.60 -0.59 -3.96
C ILE A 48 -5.21 -0.29 -2.59
N TRP A 49 -6.54 -0.18 -2.54
CA TRP A 49 -7.25 0.09 -1.28
C TRP A 49 -6.97 -1.01 -0.25
N ARG A 50 -7.11 -2.28 -0.63
CA ARG A 50 -6.79 -3.43 0.24
C ARG A 50 -5.33 -3.46 0.69
N SER A 51 -4.39 -3.08 -0.19
CA SER A 51 -2.98 -3.00 0.16
C SER A 51 -2.70 -1.88 1.16
N LEU A 52 -3.30 -0.70 1.00
CA LEU A 52 -3.15 0.40 1.96
C LEU A 52 -3.75 0.06 3.33
N ASP A 53 -4.93 -0.57 3.37
CA ASP A 53 -5.52 -1.06 4.61
C ASP A 53 -4.63 -2.12 5.28
N CYS A 54 -4.12 -3.09 4.53
CA CYS A 54 -3.19 -4.10 5.04
C CYS A 54 -1.91 -3.47 5.63
N LEU A 55 -1.31 -2.49 4.95
CA LEU A 55 -0.12 -1.78 5.47
C LEU A 55 -0.43 -0.98 6.74
N ALA A 56 -1.65 -0.47 6.89
CA ALA A 56 -2.08 0.19 8.12
C ALA A 56 -2.29 -0.80 9.28
N GLU A 57 -2.84 -1.98 9.00
CA GLU A 57 -2.99 -3.08 9.97
C GLU A 57 -1.63 -3.60 10.46
N GLU A 58 -0.61 -3.65 9.59
CA GLU A 58 0.77 -3.97 10.00
C GLU A 58 1.49 -2.79 10.68
N GLY A 59 0.82 -1.63 10.84
CA GLY A 59 1.38 -0.47 11.52
C GLY A 59 2.44 0.30 10.72
N ILE A 60 2.65 -0.03 9.45
CA ILE A 60 3.56 0.65 8.51
C ILE A 60 3.00 2.02 8.11
N LEU A 61 1.67 2.07 7.92
CA LEU A 61 0.92 3.29 7.69
C LEU A 61 0.08 3.64 8.92
N GLU A 62 -0.19 4.92 9.09
CA GLU A 62 -1.09 5.42 10.13
C GLU A 62 -2.28 6.11 9.49
N MET A 63 -3.50 5.79 9.94
CA MET A 63 -4.70 6.41 9.38
C MET A 63 -4.76 7.90 9.76
N ASN A 64 -4.84 8.78 8.76
CA ASN A 64 -4.89 10.22 8.97
C ASN A 64 -6.33 10.73 8.86
N GLY A 65 -7.09 10.55 9.95
CA GLY A 65 -8.49 10.97 10.09
C GLY A 65 -9.52 9.94 9.61
N THR A 66 -10.80 10.28 9.77
CA THR A 66 -11.96 9.39 9.51
C THR A 66 -12.61 9.58 8.13
N TYR A 67 -12.13 10.54 7.33
CA TYR A 67 -12.81 10.97 6.11
C TYR A 67 -12.57 10.04 4.92
N SER A 68 -13.59 9.93 4.06
CA SER A 68 -13.52 9.26 2.76
C SER A 68 -13.10 10.25 1.66
N PRO A 69 -12.10 9.91 0.82
CA PRO A 69 -11.35 8.66 0.80
C PRO A 69 -10.31 8.57 1.92
N LYS A 70 -10.15 7.35 2.49
CA LYS A 70 -9.14 7.06 3.50
C LYS A 70 -7.76 7.57 3.06
N THR A 71 -7.11 8.28 3.96
CA THR A 71 -5.77 8.81 3.75
C THR A 71 -4.89 8.34 4.90
N TYR A 72 -3.64 8.03 4.57
CA TYR A 72 -2.69 7.48 5.52
C TYR A 72 -1.44 8.33 5.55
N LYS A 73 -0.87 8.49 6.74
CA LYS A 73 0.46 9.02 6.96
C LYS A 73 1.47 7.88 6.85
N ILE A 74 2.56 8.14 6.14
CA ILE A 74 3.71 7.25 6.08
C ILE A 74 4.52 7.50 7.36
N LYS A 75 4.75 6.46 8.17
CA LYS A 75 5.43 6.64 9.47
C LYS A 75 6.93 6.86 9.34
N SER A 76 7.54 6.31 8.29
CA SER A 76 8.97 6.43 8.05
C SER A 76 9.24 7.43 6.94
N ASP A 77 10.26 8.27 7.14
CA ASP A 77 10.84 9.09 6.08
C ASP A 77 11.85 8.28 5.23
N GLU A 78 12.16 7.06 5.67
CA GLU A 78 13.03 6.13 4.95
C GLU A 78 12.24 5.22 4.02
N LYS A 79 12.90 4.77 2.94
CA LYS A 79 12.31 3.81 2.01
C LYS A 79 11.95 2.52 2.73
N LEU A 80 10.76 2.05 2.40
CA LEU A 80 10.26 0.76 2.85
C LEU A 80 10.96 -0.36 2.07
N ASP A 81 11.46 -1.39 2.77
CA ASP A 81 11.93 -2.60 2.12
C ASP A 81 10.73 -3.38 1.54
N VAL A 82 10.66 -3.38 0.22
CA VAL A 82 9.55 -3.99 -0.52
C VAL A 82 9.50 -5.50 -0.33
N ASP A 83 10.66 -6.16 -0.36
CA ASP A 83 10.71 -7.63 -0.32
C ASP A 83 10.51 -8.14 1.12
N GLU A 84 10.98 -7.40 2.12
CA GLU A 84 10.70 -7.67 3.54
C GLU A 84 9.20 -7.61 3.83
N ILE A 85 8.54 -6.51 3.45
CA ILE A 85 7.09 -6.31 3.69
C ILE A 85 6.26 -7.39 3.00
N VAL A 86 6.57 -7.69 1.74
CA VAL A 86 5.85 -8.73 0.98
C VAL A 86 6.06 -10.10 1.62
N THR A 87 7.25 -10.40 2.13
CA THR A 87 7.57 -11.66 2.80
C THR A 87 6.83 -11.77 4.14
N LEU A 88 6.84 -10.72 4.96
CA LEU A 88 6.13 -10.66 6.24
C LEU A 88 4.63 -10.93 6.06
N ILE A 89 3.99 -10.24 5.11
CA ILE A 89 2.56 -10.41 4.85
C ILE A 89 2.25 -11.79 4.27
N LYS A 90 3.12 -12.33 3.42
CA LYS A 90 2.99 -13.70 2.88
C LYS A 90 3.05 -14.74 3.99
N GLN A 91 3.99 -14.62 4.94
CA GLN A 91 4.11 -15.54 6.07
C GLN A 91 2.87 -15.49 6.96
N LYS A 92 2.40 -14.29 7.32
CA LYS A 92 1.20 -14.10 8.15
C LYS A 92 -0.06 -14.71 7.52
N LYS A 93 -0.23 -14.57 6.21
CA LYS A 93 -1.32 -15.23 5.45
C LYS A 93 -1.25 -16.75 5.53
N ASN A 94 -0.05 -17.33 5.47
CA ASN A 94 0.10 -18.78 5.55
C ASN A 94 -0.18 -19.29 6.97
N SER A 95 0.24 -18.55 8.00
CA SER A 95 -0.02 -18.91 9.41
C SER A 95 -1.51 -18.88 9.76
N ASN A 96 -2.28 -17.93 9.24
CA ASN A 96 -3.72 -17.81 9.52
C ASN A 96 -4.60 -18.87 8.81
N ASN A 97 -4.03 -19.66 7.90
CA ASN A 97 -4.71 -20.73 7.17
C ASN A 97 -4.41 -22.14 7.75
N THR A 98 -3.84 -22.20 8.96
CA THR A 98 -3.53 -23.43 9.70
C THR A 98 -4.27 -23.42 11.02
#